data_AF-A0A3M4XX40-F1
#
_entry.id   AF-A0A3M4XX40-F1
#
_cell.length_a   1.000
_cell.length_b   1.000
_cell.length_c   1.000
_cell.angle_alpha   90.00
_cell.angle_beta   90.00
_cell.angle_gamma   90.00
#
_symmetry.space_group_name_H-M   'P 1'
#
loop_
_entity.id
_entity.type
_entity.pdbx_description
1 polymer ?
#
loop_
_entity_poly.entity_id
_entity_poly.type
_entity_poly.pdbx_seq_one_letter_code
_entity_poly.pdbx_strand_id
1 'polypeptide(L)'
;MYAWQLPPFASPIESTENAQVKGQTTLIGPQLSGYVYEVPVQDFQFVKAGDLLVRLDDRIYRQRLDQAIAQLAVQKASLANNL
;
A
#
# COMPACT_ATOMS: atom_id res chain seq x y z
N MET A 1 -19.67 44.89 -8.81
CA MET A 1 -19.69 46.12 -7.98
C MET A 1 -20.41 45.79 -6.69
N TYR A 2 -19.73 45.76 -5.55
CA TYR A 2 -20.36 45.53 -4.26
C TYR A 2 -21.17 46.77 -3.86
N ALA A 3 -22.50 46.66 -3.92
CA ALA A 3 -23.40 47.65 -3.36
C ALA A 3 -23.37 47.50 -1.83
N TRP A 4 -23.16 48.62 -1.13
CA TRP A 4 -23.17 48.72 0.32
C TRP A 4 -24.41 48.01 0.89
N GLN A 5 -24.19 47.06 1.80
CA GLN A 5 -25.18 46.13 2.38
C GLN A 5 -26.24 46.84 3.27
N LEU A 6 -27.00 47.77 2.71
CA LEU A 6 -27.98 48.58 3.43
C LEU A 6 -29.35 47.87 3.52
N PRO A 7 -30.08 48.00 4.64
CA PRO A 7 -31.44 47.49 4.75
C PRO A 7 -32.36 48.09 3.67
N PRO A 8 -33.32 47.34 3.10
CA PRO A 8 -33.75 45.98 3.44
C PRO A 8 -33.09 44.86 2.62
N PHE A 9 -31.95 45.12 1.95
CA PHE A 9 -31.30 44.17 1.03
C PHE A 9 -30.22 43.30 1.66
N ALA A 10 -30.00 43.44 2.98
CA ALA A 10 -29.21 42.48 3.74
C ALA A 10 -30.02 41.19 3.90
N SER A 11 -29.76 40.20 3.04
CA SER A 11 -30.33 38.87 3.18
C SER A 11 -29.69 38.18 4.40
N PRO A 12 -30.47 37.61 5.34
CA PRO A 12 -29.93 36.86 6.48
C PRO A 12 -29.43 35.46 6.09
N ILE A 13 -29.46 35.11 4.79
CA ILE A 13 -29.11 33.78 4.30
C ILE A 13 -27.61 33.77 3.97
N GLU A 14 -26.82 33.42 4.97
CA GLU A 14 -25.42 33.04 4.82
C GLU A 14 -25.35 31.60 4.32
N SER A 15 -25.08 31.40 3.04
CA SER A 15 -24.80 30.08 2.47
C SER A 15 -23.30 29.82 2.50
N THR A 16 -22.86 28.85 3.31
CA THR A 16 -21.45 28.42 3.32
C THR A 16 -21.32 27.17 2.46
N GLU A 17 -20.80 27.30 1.24
CA GLU A 17 -20.61 26.18 0.28
C GLU A 17 -19.32 25.36 0.51
N ASN A 18 -18.72 25.43 1.70
CA ASN A 18 -17.39 24.87 1.93
C ASN A 18 -17.45 23.47 2.58
N ALA A 19 -17.98 22.48 1.86
CA ALA A 19 -17.84 21.08 2.25
C ALA A 19 -16.78 20.41 1.37
N GLN A 20 -15.60 20.12 1.95
CA GLN A 20 -14.55 19.36 1.27
C GLN A 20 -14.46 17.95 1.88
N VAL A 21 -14.56 16.93 1.04
CA VAL A 21 -14.32 15.54 1.47
C VAL A 21 -12.82 15.28 1.40
N LYS A 22 -12.19 15.03 2.56
CA LYS A 22 -10.78 14.63 2.62
C LYS A 22 -10.67 13.12 2.57
N GLY A 23 -10.37 12.58 1.38
CA GLY A 23 -9.97 11.18 1.23
C GLY A 23 -8.58 10.95 1.84
N GLN A 24 -8.44 9.92 2.67
CA GLN A 24 -7.14 9.44 3.11
C GLN A 24 -6.67 8.35 2.14
N THR A 25 -5.77 8.70 1.23
CA THR A 25 -5.18 7.72 0.29
C THR A 25 -3.81 7.29 0.80
N THR A 26 -3.63 5.99 1.03
CA THR A 26 -2.32 5.41 1.36
C THR A 26 -1.79 4.70 0.13
N LEU A 27 -0.55 5.01 -0.27
CA LEU A 27 0.12 4.30 -1.35
C LEU A 27 0.65 2.96 -0.82
N ILE A 28 0.24 1.86 -1.44
CA ILE A 28 0.71 0.51 -1.11
C ILE A 28 1.55 0.01 -2.27
N GLY A 29 2.75 -0.50 -1.96
CA GLY A 29 3.66 -1.06 -2.94
C GLY A 29 4.44 -2.24 -2.37
N PRO A 30 4.97 -3.12 -3.23
CA PRO A 30 5.82 -4.21 -2.79
C PRO A 30 7.13 -3.69 -2.18
N GLN A 31 7.60 -4.34 -1.11
CA GLN A 31 8.92 -4.04 -0.53
C GLN A 31 10.09 -4.56 -1.39
N LEU A 32 9.81 -5.52 -2.26
CA LEU A 32 10.79 -6.17 -3.13
C LEU A 32 10.60 -5.71 -4.57
N SER A 33 11.70 -5.41 -5.24
CA SER A 33 11.70 -5.19 -6.68
C SER A 33 11.55 -6.53 -7.39
N GLY A 34 10.62 -6.62 -8.35
CA GLY A 34 10.38 -7.84 -9.09
C GLY A 34 9.31 -7.67 -10.16
N TYR A 35 9.20 -8.66 -11.02
CA TYR A 35 8.13 -8.71 -12.02
C TYR A 35 6.82 -9.09 -11.34
N VAL A 36 5.75 -8.39 -11.68
CA VAL A 36 4.40 -8.77 -11.24
C VAL A 36 3.97 -10.02 -12.00
N TYR A 37 3.63 -11.07 -11.27
CA TYR A 37 3.09 -12.30 -11.83
C TYR A 37 1.56 -12.20 -11.95
N GLU A 38 0.87 -11.75 -10.89
CA GLU A 38 -0.60 -11.55 -10.92
C GLU A 38 -1.04 -10.37 -10.06
N VAL A 39 -2.21 -9.84 -10.39
CA VAL A 39 -2.95 -8.84 -9.60
C VAL A 39 -4.36 -9.39 -9.41
N PRO A 40 -4.67 -10.08 -8.30
CA PRO A 40 -5.94 -10.77 -8.12
C PRO A 40 -7.04 -9.85 -7.55
N VAL A 41 -6.93 -8.54 -7.80
CA VAL A 41 -7.87 -7.52 -7.33
C VAL A 41 -8.44 -6.72 -8.50
N GLN A 42 -9.67 -6.25 -8.33
CA GLN A 42 -10.39 -5.44 -9.30
C GLN A 42 -10.42 -3.98 -8.88
N ASP A 43 -10.72 -3.09 -9.82
CA ASP A 43 -10.87 -1.67 -9.53
C ASP A 43 -12.02 -1.44 -8.54
N PHE A 44 -11.83 -0.50 -7.62
CA PHE A 44 -12.73 -0.20 -6.49
C PHE A 44 -13.08 -1.38 -5.56
N GLN A 45 -12.35 -2.49 -5.63
CA GLN A 45 -12.57 -3.62 -4.72
C GLN A 45 -12.25 -3.23 -3.28
N PHE A 46 -13.18 -3.52 -2.37
CA PHE A 46 -12.94 -3.37 -0.94
C PHE A 46 -12.01 -4.47 -0.45
N VAL A 47 -10.83 -4.09 0.05
CA VAL A 47 -9.79 -5.00 0.56
C VAL A 47 -9.52 -4.72 2.03
N LYS A 48 -9.09 -5.75 2.76
CA LYS A 48 -8.75 -5.70 4.18
C LYS A 48 -7.25 -5.98 4.38
N ALA A 49 -6.76 -5.68 5.58
CA ALA A 49 -5.39 -6.02 5.95
C ALA A 49 -5.15 -7.53 5.82
N GLY A 50 -4.08 -7.90 5.11
CA GLY A 50 -3.72 -9.29 4.83
C GLY A 50 -4.20 -9.80 3.47
N ASP A 51 -5.07 -9.07 2.76
CA ASP A 51 -5.51 -9.47 1.44
C ASP A 51 -4.36 -9.39 0.42
N LEU A 52 -4.28 -10.39 -0.46
CA LEU A 52 -3.30 -10.43 -1.54
C LEU A 52 -3.66 -9.39 -2.60
N LEU A 53 -2.85 -8.35 -2.71
CA LEU A 53 -3.04 -7.30 -3.73
C LEU A 53 -2.25 -7.57 -5.01
N VAL A 54 -1.04 -8.11 -4.87
CA VAL A 54 -0.11 -8.34 -5.98
C VAL A 54 0.77 -9.54 -5.63
N ARG A 55 0.97 -10.46 -6.58
CA ARG A 55 2.00 -11.50 -6.47
C ARG A 55 3.17 -11.16 -7.39
N LEU A 56 4.36 -11.16 -6.84
CA LEU A 56 5.61 -11.05 -7.60
C LEU A 56 6.11 -12.42 -8.05
N ASP A 57 6.88 -12.47 -9.13
CA ASP A 57 7.65 -13.64 -9.51
C ASP A 57 8.72 -13.91 -8.44
N ASP A 58 8.60 -15.05 -7.77
CA ASP A 58 9.41 -15.44 -6.62
C ASP A 58 10.56 -16.38 -6.99
N ARG A 59 10.73 -16.77 -8.26
CA ARG A 59 11.72 -17.80 -8.67
C ARG A 59 13.14 -17.49 -8.22
N ILE A 60 13.59 -16.26 -8.46
CA ILE A 60 14.94 -15.80 -8.08
C ILE A 60 15.08 -15.75 -6.55
N TYR A 61 14.02 -15.35 -5.85
CA TYR A 61 14.01 -15.25 -4.39
C TYR A 61 14.02 -16.62 -3.73
N ARG A 62 13.26 -17.60 -4.28
CA ARG A 62 13.27 -18.99 -3.83
C ARG A 62 14.65 -19.62 -4.00
N GLN A 63 15.26 -19.46 -5.16
CA GLN A 63 16.61 -19.99 -5.41
C GLN A 63 17.64 -19.46 -4.41
N ARG A 64 17.59 -18.15 -4.10
CA ARG A 64 18.48 -17.55 -3.09
C ARG A 64 18.19 -18.05 -1.68
N LEU A 65 16.91 -18.22 -1.33
CA LEU A 65 16.49 -18.78 -0.05
C LEU A 65 17.02 -20.22 0.11
N ASP A 66 16.85 -21.05 -0.91
CA ASP A 66 17.31 -22.45 -0.90
C ASP A 66 18.83 -22.53 -0.77
N GLN A 67 19.56 -21.66 -1.48
CA GLN A 67 21.02 -21.57 -1.35
C GLN A 67 21.45 -21.19 0.07
N ALA A 68 20.78 -20.20 0.69
CA ALA A 68 21.08 -19.79 2.07
C ALA A 68 20.78 -20.90 3.08
N ILE A 69 19.68 -21.63 2.90
CA ILE A 69 19.31 -22.78 3.73
C ILE A 69 20.34 -23.90 3.59
N ALA A 70 20.77 -24.22 2.38
CA ALA A 70 21.81 -25.21 2.13
C ALA A 70 23.14 -24.83 2.80
N GLN A 71 23.54 -23.55 2.71
CA GLN A 71 24.76 -23.07 3.35
C GLN A 71 24.67 -23.11 4.88
N LEU A 72 23.51 -22.79 5.46
CA LEU A 72 23.26 -22.95 6.88
C LEU A 72 23.37 -24.42 7.31
N ALA A 73 22.84 -25.36 6.52
CA ALA A 73 22.92 -26.78 6.81
C ALA A 73 24.37 -27.29 6.80
N VAL A 74 25.17 -26.87 5.81
CA VAL A 74 26.60 -27.18 5.74
C VAL A 74 27.33 -26.70 7.00
N GLN A 75 27.11 -25.46 7.42
CA GLN A 75 27.76 -24.91 8.62
C GLN A 75 27.35 -25.65 9.90
N LYS A 76 26.07 -25.99 10.04
CA LYS A 76 25.58 -26.80 11.18
C LYS A 76 26.23 -28.18 11.21
N ALA A 77 26.35 -28.84 10.05
CA ALA A 77 27.04 -30.12 9.95
C ALA A 77 28.53 -30.00 10.29
N SER A 78 29.20 -28.93 9.83
CA SER A 78 30.59 -28.66 10.20
C SER A 78 30.73 -28.44 11.71
N LEU A 79 29.83 -27.69 12.36
CA LEU A 79 29.88 -27.51 13.81
C LEU A 79 29.70 -28.84 14.55
N ALA A 80 28.73 -29.65 14.14
CA ALA A 80 28.47 -30.96 14.74
C ALA A 80 29.62 -31.94 14.56
N ASN A 81 30.33 -31.89 13.42
CA ASN A 81 31.49 -32.74 13.15
C ASN A 81 32.76 -32.28 13.90
N ASN A 82 32.80 -31.04 14.40
CA ASN A 82 33.94 -30.49 15.14
C ASN A 82 33.74 -30.58 16.68
N LEU A 83 32.64 -31.18 17.14
CA LEU A 83 32.37 -31.55 18.54
C LEU A 83 32.56 -33.05 18.72
#